data_AF-A0A928LTS1-F1
#
_entry.id   AF-A0A928LTS1-F1
#
_cell.length_a   1.000
_cell.length_b   1.000
_cell.length_c   1.000
_cell.angle_alpha   90.00
_cell.angle_beta   90.00
_cell.angle_gamma   90.00
#
_symmetry.space_group_name_H-M   'P 1'
#
loop_
_entity.id
_entity.type
_entity.pdbx_description
1 polymer ?
#
loop_
_entity_poly.entity_id
_entity_poly.type
_entity_poly.pdbx_seq_one_letter_code
_entity_poly.pdbx_strand_id
1 'polypeptide(L)'
;MSGAVYVLRLGRSPRLEKMLDAALCGREVKELTSDALAQGIYDRRILFAVAVDELGVDETFLRALRTLRSSGQCLRGCVGGIIVDGADELYTKSAAQELALSANQVGCTFPGKPLVEGTGSLYNQHILAQRLGLSWEETYFARGRELVERILAFEAPKFDNPKILMLHASDNLRSNTVWLGRQLLQRLPENFSVREISLQNGTIHDCRGCSYAACLHFSQSGTCFYGGTISQEVLPAIRECDAMLFLCPNYNDAVSANLMALFNRMTNLLVQQELMDKHLFGVVVSGYSGSDLVARQLLGALCFNKTVTLPAQFCMMETAHDPGSAQKLAGVEQRLDAFAAHMAQTLQK
;
A
#
# COMPACT_ATOMS: atom_id res chain seq x y z
N MET A 1 7.96 6.72 -24.60
CA MET A 1 7.80 5.41 -25.25
C MET A 1 6.58 4.75 -24.64
N SER A 2 5.50 4.51 -25.40
CA SER A 2 4.31 3.84 -24.86
C SER A 2 4.64 2.36 -24.66
N GLY A 3 4.99 1.97 -23.43
CA GLY A 3 5.24 0.56 -23.10
C GLY A 3 3.97 -0.28 -23.25
N ALA A 4 4.15 -1.57 -23.56
CA ALA A 4 3.06 -2.53 -23.54
C ALA A 4 2.52 -2.73 -22.12
N VAL A 5 1.21 -2.90 -21.99
CA VAL A 5 0.54 -3.30 -20.75
C VAL A 5 0.42 -4.82 -20.75
N TYR A 6 0.89 -5.46 -19.69
CA TYR A 6 0.78 -6.89 -19.50
C TYR A 6 -0.42 -7.20 -18.61
N VAL A 7 -1.41 -7.92 -19.10
CA VAL A 7 -2.66 -8.17 -18.39
C VAL A 7 -2.67 -9.58 -17.84
N LEU A 8 -2.89 -9.73 -16.52
CA LEU A 8 -3.16 -11.02 -15.89
C LEU A 8 -4.63 -11.06 -15.49
N ARG A 9 -5.43 -11.85 -16.22
CA ARG A 9 -6.84 -12.08 -15.89
C ARG A 9 -6.98 -13.19 -14.85
N LEU A 10 -7.67 -12.89 -13.75
CA LEU A 10 -8.01 -13.79 -12.65
C LEU A 10 -9.54 -13.80 -12.55
N GLY A 11 -10.16 -14.76 -13.24
CA GLY A 11 -11.60 -14.80 -13.46
C GLY A 11 -12.05 -13.91 -14.62
N ARG A 12 -13.35 -13.96 -14.94
CA ARG A 12 -13.99 -13.15 -15.99
C ARG A 12 -15.40 -12.74 -15.57
N SER A 13 -15.79 -11.51 -15.88
CA SER A 13 -17.19 -11.07 -15.83
C SER A 13 -17.49 -10.24 -17.07
N PRO A 14 -18.74 -10.21 -17.58
CA PRO A 14 -19.10 -9.39 -18.73
C PRO A 14 -18.80 -7.90 -18.52
N ARG A 15 -18.92 -7.39 -17.29
CA ARG A 15 -18.63 -5.99 -16.95
C ARG A 15 -17.12 -5.73 -16.91
N LEU A 16 -16.33 -6.65 -16.37
CA LEU A 16 -14.86 -6.54 -16.37
C LEU A 16 -14.29 -6.53 -17.79
N GLU A 17 -14.78 -7.37 -18.70
CA GLU A 17 -14.26 -7.38 -20.07
C GLU A 17 -14.56 -6.05 -20.80
N LYS A 18 -15.78 -5.52 -20.67
CA LYS A 18 -16.12 -4.17 -21.19
C LYS A 18 -15.23 -3.08 -20.60
N MET A 19 -14.96 -3.17 -19.31
CA MET A 19 -14.07 -2.25 -18.60
C MET A 19 -12.65 -2.33 -19.18
N LEU A 20 -12.11 -3.53 -19.37
CA LEU A 20 -10.77 -3.75 -19.92
C LEU A 20 -10.68 -3.23 -21.36
N ASP A 21 -11.68 -3.49 -22.20
CA ASP A 21 -11.76 -2.95 -23.57
C ASP A 21 -11.67 -1.42 -23.55
N ALA A 22 -12.43 -0.77 -22.65
CA ALA A 22 -12.43 0.68 -22.51
C ALA A 22 -11.10 1.25 -21.95
N ALA A 23 -10.50 0.56 -20.97
CA ALA A 23 -9.28 0.98 -20.29
C ALA A 23 -8.01 0.79 -21.15
N LEU A 24 -7.99 -0.26 -21.97
CA LEU A 24 -6.85 -0.65 -22.81
C LEU A 24 -6.96 -0.18 -24.27
N CYS A 25 -8.06 0.46 -24.64
CA CYS A 25 -8.27 0.99 -25.99
C CYS A 25 -7.07 1.83 -26.47
N GLY A 26 -6.52 1.46 -27.64
CA GLY A 26 -5.36 2.13 -28.24
C GLY A 26 -4.02 1.82 -27.58
N ARG A 27 -3.93 0.82 -26.68
CA ARG A 27 -2.68 0.39 -26.03
C ARG A 27 -2.19 -0.94 -26.62
N GLU A 28 -0.87 -1.15 -26.63
CA GLU A 28 -0.30 -2.48 -26.89
C GLU A 28 -0.55 -3.35 -25.64
N VAL A 29 -1.28 -4.45 -25.81
CA VAL A 29 -1.66 -5.37 -24.73
C VAL A 29 -0.99 -6.73 -24.94
N LYS A 30 -0.42 -7.27 -23.86
CA LYS A 30 0.13 -8.64 -23.82
C LYS A 30 -0.53 -9.43 -22.71
N GLU A 31 -1.10 -10.57 -23.07
CA GLU A 31 -1.73 -11.45 -22.10
C GLU A 31 -0.71 -12.28 -21.34
N LEU A 32 -0.87 -12.32 -20.02
CA LEU A 32 -0.08 -13.15 -19.12
C LEU A 32 -0.87 -14.39 -18.73
N THR A 33 -0.19 -15.53 -18.76
CA THR A 33 -0.68 -16.78 -18.21
C THR A 33 -0.07 -17.02 -16.82
N SER A 34 -0.71 -17.89 -16.03
CA SER A 34 -0.11 -18.33 -14.75
C SER A 34 1.25 -19.02 -14.93
N ASP A 35 1.46 -19.67 -16.08
CA ASP A 35 2.75 -20.31 -16.41
C ASP A 35 3.84 -19.27 -16.68
N ALA A 36 3.50 -18.17 -17.38
CA ALA A 36 4.42 -17.05 -17.58
C ALA A 36 4.82 -16.42 -16.25
N LEU A 37 3.89 -16.32 -15.30
CA LEU A 37 4.17 -15.82 -13.96
C LEU A 37 5.18 -16.70 -13.20
N ALA A 38 5.08 -18.03 -13.34
CA ALA A 38 6.03 -18.96 -12.73
C ALA A 38 7.43 -18.89 -13.36
N GLN A 39 7.53 -18.51 -14.64
CA GLN A 39 8.81 -18.33 -15.34
C GLN A 39 9.50 -17.00 -15.02
N GLY A 40 8.79 -16.06 -14.40
CA GLY A 40 9.28 -14.73 -14.08
C GLY A 40 8.96 -13.69 -15.15
N ILE A 41 8.49 -12.53 -14.68
CA ILE A 41 8.12 -11.37 -15.48
C ILE A 41 8.86 -10.18 -14.88
N TYR A 42 9.75 -9.58 -15.67
CA TYR A 42 10.68 -8.56 -15.19
C TYR A 42 10.51 -7.23 -15.92
N ASP A 43 10.60 -6.13 -15.18
CA ASP A 43 10.62 -4.78 -15.73
C ASP A 43 9.42 -4.48 -16.64
N ARG A 44 8.23 -4.96 -16.25
CA ARG A 44 6.97 -4.79 -16.99
C ARG A 44 5.95 -3.93 -16.26
N ARG A 45 4.99 -3.40 -17.01
CA ARG A 45 3.80 -2.74 -16.48
C ARG A 45 2.66 -3.76 -16.49
N ILE A 46 2.23 -4.18 -15.30
CA ILE A 46 1.27 -5.27 -15.13
C ILE A 46 -0.07 -4.70 -14.65
N LEU A 47 -1.14 -5.10 -15.32
CA LEU A 47 -2.51 -4.88 -14.89
C LEU A 47 -3.11 -6.21 -14.45
N PHE A 48 -3.38 -6.35 -13.15
CA PHE A 48 -4.12 -7.46 -12.59
C PHE A 48 -5.61 -7.19 -12.73
N ALA A 49 -6.32 -8.00 -13.50
CA ALA A 49 -7.76 -7.87 -13.71
C ALA A 49 -8.46 -9.04 -13.01
N VAL A 50 -9.24 -8.74 -11.97
CA VAL A 50 -9.84 -9.73 -11.09
C VAL A 50 -11.36 -9.66 -11.18
N ALA A 51 -12.00 -10.80 -11.44
CA ALA A 51 -13.43 -10.96 -11.24
C ALA A 51 -13.67 -11.70 -9.91
N VAL A 52 -14.66 -11.23 -9.15
CA VAL A 52 -15.08 -11.81 -7.87
C VAL A 52 -16.58 -12.06 -7.96
N ASP A 53 -17.01 -13.27 -7.66
CA ASP A 53 -18.43 -13.65 -7.67
C ASP A 53 -19.08 -13.46 -6.28
N GLU A 54 -20.32 -13.92 -6.11
CA GLU A 54 -21.06 -13.80 -4.84
C GLU A 54 -20.41 -14.61 -3.70
N LEU A 55 -19.54 -15.58 -4.02
CA LEU A 55 -18.82 -16.44 -3.07
C LEU A 55 -17.36 -15.99 -2.86
N GLY A 56 -16.90 -15.01 -3.62
CA GLY A 56 -15.57 -14.41 -3.50
C GLY A 56 -14.67 -14.75 -4.68
N VAL A 57 -13.44 -15.18 -4.38
CA VAL A 57 -12.39 -15.41 -5.37
C VAL A 57 -12.44 -16.83 -5.93
N ASP A 58 -12.14 -16.98 -7.21
CA ASP A 58 -12.16 -18.27 -7.89
C ASP A 58 -10.82 -19.04 -7.82
N GLU A 59 -10.78 -20.22 -8.42
CA GLU A 59 -9.58 -21.06 -8.50
C GLU A 59 -8.42 -20.41 -9.28
N THR A 60 -8.72 -19.54 -10.25
CA THR A 60 -7.68 -18.87 -11.05
C THR A 60 -6.94 -17.85 -10.20
N PHE A 61 -7.66 -17.12 -9.36
CA PHE A 61 -7.09 -16.21 -8.38
C PHE A 61 -6.22 -16.97 -7.35
N LEU A 62 -6.75 -18.06 -6.78
CA LEU A 62 -5.99 -18.90 -5.85
C LEU A 62 -4.73 -19.49 -6.47
N ARG A 63 -4.79 -19.93 -7.73
CA ARG A 63 -3.63 -20.42 -8.48
C ARG A 63 -2.56 -19.34 -8.64
N ALA A 64 -2.96 -18.12 -9.03
CA ALA A 64 -2.04 -17.00 -9.15
C ALA A 64 -1.39 -16.66 -7.80
N LEU A 65 -2.16 -16.63 -6.71
CA LEU A 65 -1.59 -16.42 -5.36
C LEU A 65 -0.58 -17.48 -4.99
N ARG A 66 -0.87 -18.76 -5.27
CA ARG A 66 0.09 -19.86 -5.02
C ARG A 66 1.36 -19.66 -5.83
N THR A 67 1.25 -19.34 -7.11
CA THR A 67 2.41 -19.09 -7.98
C THR A 67 3.24 -17.92 -7.47
N LEU A 68 2.62 -16.79 -7.10
CA LEU A 68 3.34 -15.65 -6.51
C LEU A 68 4.06 -16.07 -5.23
N ARG A 69 3.38 -16.76 -4.31
CA ARG A 69 3.95 -17.12 -3.00
C ARG A 69 5.01 -18.21 -3.05
N SER A 70 5.01 -19.05 -4.09
CA SER A 70 5.99 -20.12 -4.27
C SER A 70 7.18 -19.71 -5.14
N SER A 71 7.03 -18.64 -5.93
CA SER A 71 8.09 -18.15 -6.80
C SER A 71 8.97 -17.17 -6.02
N GLY A 72 10.26 -17.06 -6.40
CA GLY A 72 11.16 -16.05 -5.83
C GLY A 72 10.75 -14.64 -6.25
N GLN A 73 11.70 -13.74 -6.52
CA GLN A 73 11.41 -12.39 -7.03
C GLN A 73 10.89 -12.39 -8.49
N CYS A 74 9.79 -13.10 -8.78
CA CYS A 74 9.27 -13.33 -10.12
C CYS A 74 8.63 -12.09 -10.76
N LEU A 75 8.42 -11.00 -10.01
CA LEU A 75 7.91 -9.73 -10.50
C LEU A 75 8.93 -8.58 -10.36
N ARG A 76 10.22 -8.89 -10.24
CA ARG A 76 11.28 -7.87 -10.02
C ARG A 76 11.21 -6.76 -11.08
N GLY A 77 11.17 -5.50 -10.61
CA GLY A 77 11.13 -4.31 -11.48
C GLY A 77 9.76 -4.04 -12.09
N CYS A 78 8.75 -4.87 -11.82
CA CYS A 78 7.41 -4.64 -12.33
C CYS A 78 6.69 -3.53 -11.56
N VAL A 79 5.80 -2.84 -12.27
CA VAL A 79 4.86 -1.86 -11.70
C VAL A 79 3.45 -2.37 -11.95
N GLY A 80 2.66 -2.47 -10.88
CA GLY A 80 1.35 -3.09 -10.87
C GLY A 80 0.20 -2.10 -10.75
N GLY A 81 -0.92 -2.42 -11.37
CA GLY A 81 -2.25 -1.85 -11.10
C GLY A 81 -3.26 -2.97 -10.96
N ILE A 82 -4.30 -2.78 -10.16
CA ILE A 82 -5.32 -3.79 -9.86
C ILE A 82 -6.69 -3.24 -10.21
N ILE A 83 -7.43 -3.99 -11.00
CA ILE A 83 -8.87 -3.81 -11.21
C ILE A 83 -9.57 -5.00 -10.59
N VAL A 84 -10.56 -4.74 -9.74
CA VAL A 84 -11.43 -5.79 -9.19
C VAL A 84 -12.88 -5.48 -9.50
N ASP A 85 -13.54 -6.39 -10.21
CA ASP A 85 -14.95 -6.34 -10.54
C ASP A 85 -15.70 -7.39 -9.70
N GLY A 86 -16.58 -6.94 -8.81
CA GLY A 86 -17.37 -7.82 -7.93
C GLY A 86 -18.81 -7.98 -8.43
N ALA A 87 -19.34 -9.20 -8.39
CA ALA A 87 -20.76 -9.47 -8.59
C ALA A 87 -21.63 -8.81 -7.50
N ASP A 88 -21.08 -8.74 -6.27
CA ASP A 88 -21.73 -8.19 -5.07
C ASP A 88 -20.92 -7.04 -4.42
N GLU A 89 -21.39 -6.54 -3.28
CA GLU A 89 -20.74 -5.47 -2.50
C GLU A 89 -19.52 -5.94 -1.69
N LEU A 90 -19.29 -7.25 -1.59
CA LEU A 90 -18.27 -7.85 -0.73
C LEU A 90 -17.02 -8.30 -1.51
N TYR A 91 -15.98 -8.62 -0.76
CA TYR A 91 -14.75 -9.31 -1.20
C TYR A 91 -13.79 -8.57 -2.16
N THR A 92 -14.23 -7.55 -2.89
CA THR A 92 -13.40 -6.79 -3.83
C THR A 92 -12.12 -6.25 -3.17
N LYS A 93 -12.27 -5.62 -1.99
CA LYS A 93 -11.15 -5.04 -1.24
C LYS A 93 -10.20 -6.09 -0.68
N SER A 94 -10.74 -7.17 -0.10
CA SER A 94 -9.91 -8.23 0.49
C SER A 94 -9.10 -8.96 -0.57
N ALA A 95 -9.70 -9.24 -1.74
CA ALA A 95 -9.02 -9.82 -2.89
C ALA A 95 -7.88 -8.91 -3.37
N ALA A 96 -8.15 -7.61 -3.52
CA ALA A 96 -7.13 -6.63 -3.92
C ALA A 96 -5.95 -6.57 -2.93
N GLN A 97 -6.23 -6.55 -1.61
CA GLN A 97 -5.17 -6.49 -0.61
C GLN A 97 -4.32 -7.75 -0.59
N GLU A 98 -4.95 -8.93 -0.71
CA GLU A 98 -4.24 -10.21 -0.73
C GLU A 98 -3.35 -10.36 -1.95
N LEU A 99 -3.85 -9.96 -3.13
CA LEU A 99 -3.09 -9.96 -4.37
C LEU A 99 -1.94 -8.96 -4.31
N ALA A 100 -2.20 -7.72 -3.86
CA ALA A 100 -1.19 -6.68 -3.77
C ALA A 100 -0.04 -7.09 -2.85
N LEU A 101 -0.32 -7.63 -1.66
CA LEU A 101 0.73 -8.10 -0.76
C LEU A 101 1.55 -9.22 -1.42
N SER A 102 0.88 -10.22 -2.00
CA SER A 102 1.55 -11.38 -2.60
C SER A 102 2.43 -10.97 -3.79
N ALA A 103 1.94 -10.09 -4.67
CA ALA A 103 2.71 -9.56 -5.79
C ALA A 103 3.86 -8.64 -5.34
N ASN A 104 3.64 -7.85 -4.28
CA ASN A 104 4.65 -6.95 -3.75
C ASN A 104 5.85 -7.71 -3.17
N GLN A 105 5.60 -8.79 -2.42
CA GLN A 105 6.64 -9.61 -1.82
C GLN A 105 7.59 -10.25 -2.84
N VAL A 106 7.14 -10.41 -4.08
CA VAL A 106 7.94 -10.98 -5.19
C VAL A 106 8.46 -9.95 -6.18
N GLY A 107 8.44 -8.66 -5.82
CA GLY A 107 9.16 -7.62 -6.57
C GLY A 107 8.29 -6.59 -7.28
N CYS A 108 6.95 -6.66 -7.16
CA CYS A 108 6.06 -5.69 -7.79
C CYS A 108 5.92 -4.41 -6.97
N THR A 109 6.20 -3.27 -7.58
CA THR A 109 5.91 -1.94 -7.01
C THR A 109 4.49 -1.52 -7.40
N PHE A 110 3.78 -0.80 -6.52
CA PHE A 110 2.48 -0.21 -6.85
C PHE A 110 2.54 1.32 -6.69
N PRO A 111 2.07 2.10 -7.67
CA PRO A 111 1.94 3.54 -7.52
C PRO A 111 0.86 3.88 -6.48
N GLY A 112 0.80 5.13 -6.06
CA GLY A 112 -0.32 5.65 -5.29
C GLY A 112 -1.68 5.44 -5.98
N LYS A 113 -2.72 5.02 -5.22
CA LYS A 113 -4.03 4.63 -5.77
C LYS A 113 -3.91 3.58 -6.90
N PRO A 114 -3.32 2.41 -6.63
CA PRO A 114 -3.12 1.38 -7.66
C PRO A 114 -4.38 0.55 -7.94
N LEU A 115 -5.49 0.84 -7.27
CA LEU A 115 -6.68 -0.01 -7.24
C LEU A 115 -7.91 0.73 -7.79
N VAL A 116 -8.62 0.07 -8.71
CA VAL A 116 -9.97 0.44 -9.15
C VAL A 116 -10.92 -0.72 -8.85
N GLU A 117 -11.89 -0.47 -7.99
CA GLU A 117 -12.90 -1.46 -7.58
C GLU A 117 -14.23 -1.10 -8.24
N GLY A 118 -14.95 -2.07 -8.77
CA GLY A 118 -16.36 -1.97 -9.10
C GLY A 118 -17.15 -2.98 -8.26
N THR A 119 -17.91 -2.51 -7.27
CA THR A 119 -18.82 -3.41 -6.53
C THR A 119 -20.02 -3.79 -7.39
N GLY A 120 -20.81 -4.78 -6.96
CA GLY A 120 -21.99 -5.28 -7.69
C GLY A 120 -22.87 -4.17 -8.24
N SER A 121 -23.28 -3.23 -7.38
CA SER A 121 -24.10 -2.07 -7.76
C SER A 121 -23.34 -0.90 -8.40
N LEU A 122 -22.00 -0.91 -8.37
CA LEU A 122 -21.14 0.26 -8.63
C LEU A 122 -21.44 1.48 -7.74
N TYR A 123 -22.15 1.31 -6.61
CA TYR A 123 -22.41 2.40 -5.68
C TYR A 123 -21.12 3.07 -5.21
N ASN A 124 -20.02 2.31 -5.13
CA ASN A 124 -18.70 2.84 -4.79
C ASN A 124 -18.16 3.91 -5.78
N GLN A 125 -18.81 4.13 -6.93
CA GLN A 125 -18.48 5.21 -7.88
C GLN A 125 -19.26 6.51 -7.65
N HIS A 126 -20.36 6.52 -6.88
CA HIS A 126 -21.35 7.60 -6.88
C HIS A 126 -20.77 9.00 -6.61
N ILE A 127 -19.81 9.13 -5.69
CA ILE A 127 -19.19 10.42 -5.36
C ILE A 127 -18.42 10.98 -6.55
N LEU A 128 -17.63 10.14 -7.23
CA LEU A 128 -16.84 10.59 -8.37
C LEU A 128 -17.72 10.81 -9.60
N ALA A 129 -18.72 9.95 -9.80
CA ALA A 129 -19.69 10.06 -10.88
C ALA A 129 -20.44 11.40 -10.83
N GLN A 130 -20.91 11.80 -9.65
CA GLN A 130 -21.56 13.11 -9.45
C GLN A 130 -20.61 14.27 -9.76
N ARG A 131 -19.32 14.17 -9.39
CA ARG A 131 -18.32 15.22 -9.66
C ARG A 131 -17.99 15.35 -11.13
N LEU A 132 -17.94 14.24 -11.86
CA LEU A 132 -17.60 14.22 -13.29
C LEU A 132 -18.81 14.42 -14.20
N GLY A 133 -20.03 14.35 -13.67
CA GLY A 133 -21.25 14.37 -14.48
C GLY A 133 -21.41 13.13 -15.37
N LEU A 134 -20.86 11.99 -14.92
CA LEU A 134 -20.89 10.70 -15.61
C LEU A 134 -21.85 9.75 -14.91
N SER A 135 -22.30 8.71 -15.62
CA SER A 135 -22.91 7.55 -14.98
C SER A 135 -21.89 6.79 -14.12
N TRP A 136 -22.37 5.91 -13.24
CA TRP A 136 -21.48 5.09 -12.38
C TRP A 136 -20.61 4.14 -13.21
N GLU A 137 -21.16 3.57 -14.30
CA GLU A 137 -20.41 2.70 -15.20
C GLU A 137 -19.35 3.47 -16.00
N GLU A 138 -19.71 4.61 -16.59
CA GLU A 138 -18.74 5.47 -17.28
C GLU A 138 -17.61 5.93 -16.35
N THR A 139 -17.94 6.22 -15.10
CA THR A 139 -16.95 6.58 -14.07
C THR A 139 -16.02 5.41 -13.76
N TYR A 140 -16.55 4.19 -13.61
CA TYR A 140 -15.75 2.99 -13.39
C TYR A 140 -14.77 2.76 -14.55
N PHE A 141 -15.21 2.90 -15.80
CA PHE A 141 -14.37 2.72 -16.97
C PHE A 141 -13.31 3.83 -17.11
N ALA A 142 -13.69 5.08 -16.83
CA ALA A 142 -12.76 6.22 -16.84
C ALA A 142 -11.62 6.00 -15.83
N ARG A 143 -11.94 5.56 -14.60
CA ARG A 143 -10.94 5.22 -13.58
C ARG A 143 -10.02 4.08 -14.02
N GLY A 144 -10.56 3.09 -14.74
CA GLY A 144 -9.77 2.02 -15.34
C GLY A 144 -8.69 2.54 -16.29
N ARG A 145 -9.09 3.43 -17.20
CA ARG A 145 -8.17 4.08 -18.14
C ARG A 145 -7.12 4.91 -17.42
N GLU A 146 -7.52 5.71 -16.43
CA GLU A 146 -6.59 6.49 -15.60
C GLU A 146 -5.58 5.60 -14.87
N LEU A 147 -6.00 4.42 -14.38
CA LEU A 147 -5.09 3.48 -13.74
C LEU A 147 -4.07 2.92 -14.74
N VAL A 148 -4.49 2.55 -15.95
CA VAL A 148 -3.59 2.08 -17.01
C VAL A 148 -2.56 3.16 -17.37
N GLU A 149 -3.00 4.41 -17.50
CA GLU A 149 -2.11 5.54 -17.74
C GLU A 149 -1.12 5.74 -16.59
N ARG A 150 -1.60 5.65 -15.35
CA ARG A 150 -0.78 5.78 -14.15
C ARG A 150 0.32 4.73 -14.11
N ILE A 151 0.02 3.46 -14.33
CA ILE A 151 1.05 2.40 -14.29
C ILE A 151 2.06 2.56 -15.43
N LEU A 152 1.62 2.98 -16.62
CA LEU A 152 2.50 3.18 -17.77
C LEU A 152 3.46 4.36 -17.55
N ALA A 153 2.97 5.45 -16.98
CA ALA A 153 3.74 6.67 -16.74
C ALA A 153 4.52 6.66 -15.42
N PHE A 154 4.31 5.67 -14.55
CA PHE A 154 4.91 5.66 -13.23
C PHE A 154 6.43 5.52 -13.28
N GLU A 155 7.10 6.43 -12.57
CA GLU A 155 8.50 6.39 -12.22
C GLU A 155 8.62 6.61 -10.71
N ALA A 156 9.34 5.72 -10.03
CA ALA A 156 9.51 5.81 -8.59
C ALA A 156 10.39 7.02 -8.24
N PRO A 157 9.96 7.89 -7.31
CA PRO A 157 10.76 9.04 -6.93
C PRO A 157 12.02 8.61 -6.18
N LYS A 158 13.14 9.28 -6.48
CA LYS A 158 14.45 9.07 -5.87
C LYS A 158 15.04 10.40 -5.41
N PHE A 159 15.84 10.36 -4.35
CA PHE A 159 16.28 11.54 -3.59
C PHE A 159 17.79 11.49 -3.34
N ASP A 160 18.44 12.66 -3.35
CA ASP A 160 19.87 12.80 -3.08
C ASP A 160 20.19 12.61 -1.57
N ASN A 161 19.32 13.15 -0.71
CA ASN A 161 19.41 13.05 0.75
C ASN A 161 18.04 12.59 1.32
N PRO A 162 17.71 11.29 1.23
CA PRO A 162 16.38 10.82 1.59
C PRO A 162 16.00 11.11 3.05
N LYS A 163 14.77 11.59 3.28
CA LYS A 163 14.20 11.88 4.59
C LYS A 163 13.23 10.78 5.03
N ILE A 164 13.62 10.01 6.04
CA ILE A 164 12.81 8.95 6.62
C ILE A 164 12.06 9.45 7.86
N LEU A 165 10.75 9.28 7.86
CA LEU A 165 9.92 9.44 9.04
C LEU A 165 9.58 8.07 9.63
N MET A 166 10.14 7.74 10.79
CA MET A 166 9.79 6.53 11.54
C MET A 166 8.67 6.81 12.52
N LEU A 167 7.58 6.06 12.40
CA LEU A 167 6.39 6.18 13.24
C LEU A 167 6.14 4.88 14.01
N HIS A 168 5.99 4.99 15.33
CA HIS A 168 5.64 3.87 16.19
C HIS A 168 4.72 4.31 17.32
N ALA A 169 4.12 3.36 18.02
CA ALA A 169 3.20 3.63 19.13
C ALA A 169 3.61 2.85 20.39
N SER A 170 4.89 2.94 20.75
CA SER A 170 5.47 2.16 21.84
C SER A 170 6.39 3.02 22.69
N ASP A 171 6.26 2.91 24.00
CA ASP A 171 7.08 3.46 25.08
C ASP A 171 8.02 2.41 25.67
N ASN A 172 7.88 1.16 25.22
CA ASN A 172 8.59 0.03 25.78
C ASN A 172 10.01 -0.05 25.20
N LEU A 173 11.01 0.21 26.04
CA LEU A 173 12.42 0.09 25.73
C LEU A 173 12.85 -1.31 25.26
N ARG A 174 12.03 -2.35 25.52
CA ARG A 174 12.25 -3.74 25.12
C ARG A 174 11.34 -4.19 23.96
N SER A 175 10.69 -3.25 23.27
CA SER A 175 9.84 -3.56 22.12
C SER A 175 10.65 -4.16 20.98
N ASN A 176 10.28 -5.39 20.57
CA ASN A 176 10.88 -6.08 19.44
C ASN A 176 10.74 -5.27 18.14
N THR A 177 9.58 -4.67 17.90
CA THR A 177 9.30 -3.87 16.70
C THR A 177 10.15 -2.60 16.66
N VAL A 178 10.23 -1.88 17.79
CA VAL A 178 11.06 -0.65 17.89
C VAL A 178 12.53 -0.98 17.74
N TRP A 179 12.99 -2.07 18.35
CA TRP A 179 14.37 -2.52 18.20
C TRP A 179 14.70 -2.82 16.73
N LEU A 180 13.88 -3.61 16.04
CA LEU A 180 14.08 -3.90 14.61
C LEU A 180 14.10 -2.63 13.76
N GLY A 181 13.15 -1.72 13.99
CA GLY A 181 13.09 -0.44 13.27
C GLY A 181 14.35 0.41 13.47
N ARG A 182 14.84 0.54 14.71
CA ARG A 182 16.07 1.29 14.99
C ARG A 182 17.31 0.61 14.41
N GLN A 183 17.40 -0.71 14.50
CA GLN A 183 18.50 -1.47 13.90
C GLN A 183 18.55 -1.38 12.37
N LEU A 184 17.37 -1.34 11.75
CA LEU A 184 17.23 -1.11 10.31
C LEU A 184 17.76 0.27 9.93
N LEU A 185 17.34 1.32 10.64
CA LEU A 185 17.76 2.69 10.33
C LEU A 185 19.25 2.93 10.57
N GLN A 186 19.88 2.24 11.53
CA GLN A 186 21.33 2.30 11.76
C GLN A 186 22.17 1.75 10.59
N ARG A 187 21.57 0.96 9.71
CA ARG A 187 22.23 0.38 8.53
C ARG A 187 22.07 1.22 7.27
N LEU A 188 21.25 2.27 7.32
CA LEU A 188 21.09 3.16 6.17
C LEU A 188 22.35 4.02 5.98
N PRO A 189 22.67 4.42 4.74
CA PRO A 189 23.79 5.32 4.46
C PRO A 189 23.70 6.67 5.22
N GLU A 190 24.84 7.28 5.49
CA GLU A 190 24.94 8.53 6.30
C GLU A 190 24.19 9.74 5.71
N ASN A 191 23.94 9.77 4.40
CA ASN A 191 23.18 10.85 3.75
C ASN A 191 21.66 10.75 3.96
N PHE A 192 21.17 9.69 4.61
CA PHE A 192 19.77 9.57 5.01
C PHE A 192 19.55 10.36 6.29
N SER A 193 18.49 11.19 6.32
CA SER A 193 18.06 11.85 7.54
C SER A 193 16.85 11.13 8.12
N VAL A 194 16.86 10.95 9.44
CA VAL A 194 15.83 10.20 10.15
C VAL A 194 15.15 11.10 11.17
N ARG A 195 13.82 11.10 11.17
CA ARG A 195 12.98 11.66 12.23
C ARG A 195 12.14 10.54 12.84
N GLU A 196 12.32 10.30 14.13
CA GLU A 196 11.51 9.34 14.90
C GLU A 196 10.41 10.08 15.66
N ILE A 197 9.16 9.64 15.53
CA ILE A 197 8.03 10.15 16.31
C ILE A 197 7.25 8.97 16.92
N SER A 198 7.12 8.99 18.25
CA SER A 198 6.18 8.11 18.95
C SER A 198 4.79 8.75 18.95
N LEU A 199 3.78 7.95 18.59
CA LEU A 199 2.37 8.34 18.64
C LEU A 199 1.76 8.19 20.04
N GLN A 200 2.53 7.70 21.00
CA GLN A 200 2.04 7.45 22.36
C GLN A 200 2.02 8.74 23.19
N ASN A 201 1.01 9.58 22.97
CA ASN A 201 0.89 10.90 23.61
C ASN A 201 -0.43 11.06 24.38
N GLY A 202 -0.69 10.18 25.35
CA GLY A 202 -1.87 10.28 26.24
C GLY A 202 -3.16 9.72 25.61
N THR A 203 -4.25 10.50 25.63
CA THR A 203 -5.57 10.06 25.19
C THR A 203 -5.65 9.89 23.67
N ILE A 204 -6.12 8.72 23.22
CA ILE A 204 -6.33 8.44 21.80
C ILE A 204 -7.68 9.02 21.39
N HIS A 205 -7.65 9.93 20.41
CA HIS A 205 -8.85 10.46 19.78
C HIS A 205 -8.95 9.92 18.36
N ASP A 206 -10.00 9.12 18.12
CA ASP A 206 -10.35 8.68 16.77
C ASP A 206 -10.91 9.85 15.94
N CYS A 207 -11.01 9.65 14.62
CA CYS A 207 -11.58 10.64 13.72
C CYS A 207 -13.09 10.81 13.95
N ARG A 208 -13.56 12.07 13.88
CA ARG A 208 -14.96 12.43 14.08
C ARG A 208 -15.83 12.02 12.90
N GLY A 209 -15.23 11.79 11.73
CA GLY A 209 -15.98 11.70 10.47
C GLY A 209 -16.61 13.03 10.07
N CYS A 210 -15.87 14.14 10.18
CA CYS A 210 -16.37 15.47 9.80
C CYS A 210 -16.69 15.57 8.29
N SER A 211 -17.59 16.50 7.91
CA SER A 211 -17.89 16.78 6.50
C SER A 211 -16.64 17.24 5.74
N TYR A 212 -16.64 17.10 4.42
CA TYR A 212 -15.52 17.55 3.58
C TYR A 212 -15.16 19.03 3.82
N ALA A 213 -16.17 19.91 3.84
CA ALA A 213 -15.96 21.34 4.08
C ALA A 213 -15.35 21.62 5.47
N ALA A 214 -15.81 20.91 6.50
CA ALA A 214 -15.24 21.05 7.85
C ALA A 214 -13.81 20.52 7.92
N CYS A 215 -13.53 19.36 7.31
CA CYS A 215 -12.18 18.78 7.26
C CYS A 215 -11.20 19.72 6.56
N LEU A 216 -11.61 20.27 5.42
CA LEU A 216 -10.84 21.23 4.63
C LEU A 216 -10.54 22.51 5.42
N HIS A 217 -11.53 23.06 6.12
CA HIS A 217 -11.36 24.25 6.95
C HIS A 217 -10.27 24.06 8.02
N PHE A 218 -10.33 22.98 8.79
CA PHE A 218 -9.30 22.70 9.81
C PHE A 218 -7.91 22.46 9.19
N SER A 219 -7.88 21.71 8.08
CA SER A 219 -6.65 21.38 7.37
C SER A 219 -5.92 22.64 6.86
N GLN A 220 -6.63 23.63 6.34
CA GLN A 220 -6.05 24.90 5.88
C GLN A 220 -5.28 25.65 6.97
N SER A 221 -5.69 25.51 8.23
CA SER A 221 -5.01 26.08 9.39
C SER A 221 -3.94 25.15 9.99
N GLY A 222 -3.64 24.01 9.36
CA GLY A 222 -2.71 23.01 9.90
C GLY A 222 -3.25 22.29 11.14
N THR A 223 -4.56 22.27 11.33
CA THR A 223 -5.21 21.70 12.52
C THR A 223 -6.15 20.55 12.17
N CYS A 224 -6.60 19.85 13.19
CA CYS A 224 -7.70 18.89 13.13
C CYS A 224 -8.70 19.27 14.24
N PHE A 225 -9.96 18.83 14.15
CA PHE A 225 -10.95 19.04 15.20
C PHE A 225 -10.43 18.64 16.60
N TYR A 226 -9.66 17.55 16.69
CA TYR A 226 -9.08 17.08 17.96
C TYR A 226 -7.74 17.73 18.32
N GLY A 227 -7.13 18.49 17.41
CA GLY A 227 -5.78 19.01 17.59
C GLY A 227 -4.76 17.93 17.98
N GLY A 228 -3.80 18.31 18.83
CA GLY A 228 -2.80 17.42 19.40
C GLY A 228 -1.69 17.01 18.43
N THR A 229 -0.82 16.13 18.92
CA THR A 229 0.44 15.71 18.27
C THR A 229 0.26 15.29 16.83
N ILE A 230 -0.81 14.55 16.52
CA ILE A 230 -1.05 14.08 15.14
C ILE A 230 -1.11 15.26 14.18
N SER A 231 -1.94 16.28 14.44
CA SER A 231 -2.04 17.43 13.54
C SER A 231 -0.84 18.38 13.62
N GLN A 232 -0.26 18.56 14.81
CA GLN A 232 0.76 19.58 15.05
C GLN A 232 2.18 19.12 14.68
N GLU A 233 2.46 17.82 14.76
CA GLU A 233 3.81 17.28 14.57
C GLU A 233 3.85 16.20 13.49
N VAL A 234 2.92 15.24 13.53
CA VAL A 234 2.98 14.05 12.65
C VAL A 234 2.58 14.39 11.21
N LEU A 235 1.47 15.09 10.99
CA LEU A 235 1.05 15.46 9.63
C LEU A 235 2.06 16.38 8.93
N PRO A 236 2.65 17.40 9.59
CA PRO A 236 3.76 18.16 9.03
C PRO A 236 4.98 17.29 8.72
N ALA A 237 5.36 16.38 9.61
CA ALA A 237 6.47 15.45 9.36
C ALA A 237 6.22 14.55 8.14
N ILE A 238 4.98 14.06 7.96
CA ILE A 238 4.58 13.28 6.77
C ILE A 238 4.71 14.13 5.51
N ARG A 239 4.37 15.43 5.55
CA ARG A 239 4.52 16.32 4.40
C ARG A 239 6.00 16.48 4.00
N GLU A 240 6.88 16.59 4.99
CA GLU A 240 8.30 16.87 4.80
C GLU A 240 9.16 15.65 4.45
N CYS A 241 8.70 14.43 4.73
CA CYS A 241 9.45 13.21 4.49
C CYS A 241 9.33 12.71 3.05
N ASP A 242 10.32 11.92 2.63
CA ASP A 242 10.36 11.21 1.35
C ASP A 242 9.83 9.77 1.50
N ALA A 243 10.03 9.18 2.68
CA ALA A 243 9.51 7.85 3.01
C ALA A 243 9.02 7.77 4.46
N MET A 244 7.99 6.97 4.67
CA MET A 244 7.48 6.62 5.99
C MET A 244 7.88 5.18 6.33
N LEU A 245 8.39 4.96 7.54
CA LEU A 245 8.63 3.65 8.12
C LEU A 245 7.67 3.44 9.29
N PHE A 246 6.67 2.59 9.10
CA PHE A 246 5.70 2.25 10.15
C PHE A 246 6.14 1.02 10.93
N LEU A 247 6.25 1.16 12.26
CA LEU A 247 6.53 0.06 13.16
C LEU A 247 5.21 -0.45 13.76
N CYS A 248 4.79 -1.63 13.32
CA CYS A 248 3.48 -2.21 13.60
C CYS A 248 3.62 -3.50 14.42
N PRO A 249 3.64 -3.43 15.76
CA PRO A 249 3.34 -4.63 16.56
C PRO A 249 1.93 -5.14 16.21
N ASN A 250 1.77 -6.45 16.14
CA ASN A 250 0.47 -7.09 15.93
C ASN A 250 -0.32 -7.10 17.25
N TYR A 251 -1.44 -6.36 17.28
CA TYR A 251 -2.41 -6.37 18.35
C TYR A 251 -3.73 -6.98 17.84
N ASN A 252 -3.97 -8.26 18.19
CA ASN A 252 -5.18 -8.99 17.78
C ASN A 252 -5.42 -8.94 16.26
N ASP A 253 -4.39 -9.27 15.49
CA ASP A 253 -4.37 -9.23 14.03
C ASP A 253 -4.57 -7.84 13.44
N ALA A 254 -4.26 -6.78 14.19
CA ALA A 254 -4.43 -5.39 13.78
C ALA A 254 -3.25 -4.49 14.14
N VAL A 255 -3.16 -3.35 13.44
CA VAL A 255 -2.32 -2.24 13.87
C VAL A 255 -2.82 -1.67 15.21
N SER A 256 -1.93 -1.01 15.95
CA SER A 256 -2.32 -0.39 17.23
C SER A 256 -3.39 0.70 17.05
N ALA A 257 -4.16 0.96 18.11
CA ALA A 257 -5.18 2.01 18.11
C ALA A 257 -4.61 3.40 17.76
N ASN A 258 -3.37 3.70 18.19
CA ASN A 258 -2.67 4.94 17.85
C ASN A 258 -2.41 5.07 16.34
N LEU A 259 -1.95 3.98 15.71
CA LEU A 259 -1.72 3.95 14.26
C LEU A 259 -3.04 4.06 13.49
N MET A 260 -4.08 3.35 13.94
CA MET A 260 -5.40 3.44 13.33
C MET A 260 -5.97 4.87 13.42
N ALA A 261 -5.84 5.51 14.58
CA ALA A 261 -6.27 6.91 14.77
C ALA A 261 -5.51 7.86 13.83
N LEU A 262 -4.21 7.65 13.62
CA LEU A 262 -3.45 8.40 12.62
C LEU A 262 -4.01 8.18 11.21
N PHE A 263 -4.19 6.93 10.77
CA PHE A 263 -4.70 6.61 9.44
C PHE A 263 -6.07 7.25 9.17
N ASN A 264 -6.97 7.20 10.15
CA ASN A 264 -8.30 7.81 10.06
C ASN A 264 -8.24 9.34 9.95
N ARG A 265 -7.22 9.97 10.55
CA ARG A 265 -7.04 11.42 10.57
C ARG A 265 -6.21 11.95 9.40
N MET A 266 -5.46 11.11 8.69
CA MET A 266 -4.67 11.49 7.51
C MET A 266 -5.50 12.02 6.33
N THR A 267 -6.82 11.80 6.31
CA THR A 267 -7.70 12.47 5.33
C THR A 267 -7.57 14.00 5.39
N ASN A 268 -7.26 14.55 6.58
CA ASN A 268 -6.95 15.97 6.75
C ASN A 268 -5.77 16.43 5.88
N LEU A 269 -4.76 15.57 5.67
CA LEU A 269 -3.64 15.90 4.78
C LEU A 269 -4.03 15.77 3.31
N LEU A 270 -4.84 14.75 2.98
CA LEU A 270 -5.23 14.44 1.60
C LEU A 270 -6.20 15.43 0.95
N VAL A 271 -6.89 16.24 1.75
CA VAL A 271 -7.69 17.34 1.21
C VAL A 271 -6.83 18.51 0.73
N GLN A 272 -5.52 18.51 1.01
CA GLN A 272 -4.56 19.54 0.56
C GLN A 272 -3.57 19.03 -0.48
N GLN A 273 -3.09 17.81 -0.33
CA GLN A 273 -2.05 17.26 -1.20
C GLN A 273 -2.18 15.74 -1.31
N GLU A 274 -1.74 15.19 -2.44
CA GLU A 274 -1.54 13.75 -2.56
C GLU A 274 -0.19 13.35 -1.95
N LEU A 275 0.03 12.04 -1.78
CA LEU A 275 1.25 11.46 -1.20
C LEU A 275 1.92 10.48 -2.16
N MET A 276 1.63 10.58 -3.46
CA MET A 276 2.16 9.66 -4.49
C MET A 276 3.68 9.79 -4.66
N ASP A 277 4.24 10.93 -4.26
CA ASP A 277 5.67 11.22 -4.23
C ASP A 277 6.41 10.56 -3.06
N LYS A 278 5.70 9.89 -2.15
CA LYS A 278 6.27 9.30 -0.93
C LYS A 278 6.26 7.78 -0.97
N HIS A 279 7.27 7.16 -0.36
CA HIS A 279 7.36 5.71 -0.24
C HIS A 279 6.86 5.20 1.12
N LEU A 280 6.24 4.03 1.11
CA LEU A 280 5.82 3.31 2.30
C LEU A 280 6.73 2.13 2.61
N PHE A 281 7.29 2.09 3.82
CA PHE A 281 7.93 0.92 4.39
C PHE A 281 7.28 0.51 5.71
N GLY A 282 7.39 -0.78 6.06
CA GLY A 282 6.84 -1.32 7.28
C GLY A 282 7.78 -2.32 7.97
N VAL A 283 7.73 -2.33 9.30
CA VAL A 283 8.23 -3.44 10.11
C VAL A 283 7.06 -3.95 10.95
N VAL A 284 6.65 -5.18 10.70
CA VAL A 284 5.59 -5.84 11.46
C VAL A 284 6.22 -6.93 12.32
N VAL A 285 5.86 -6.94 13.61
CA VAL A 285 6.25 -8.03 14.52
C VAL A 285 4.99 -8.62 15.14
N SER A 286 4.83 -9.93 14.95
CA SER A 286 3.78 -10.69 15.63
C SER A 286 4.36 -11.53 16.76
N GLY A 287 3.58 -11.73 17.82
CA GLY A 287 3.98 -12.65 18.89
C GLY A 287 3.93 -14.11 18.44
N TYR A 288 2.96 -14.47 17.61
CA TYR A 288 2.72 -15.86 17.18
C TYR A 288 2.56 -15.96 15.65
N SER A 289 1.57 -15.26 15.10
CA SER A 289 1.19 -15.29 13.68
C SER A 289 0.46 -13.98 13.29
N GLY A 290 0.05 -13.85 12.02
CA GLY A 290 -0.83 -12.76 11.57
C GLY A 290 -0.11 -11.51 11.06
N SER A 291 1.21 -11.56 10.84
CA SER A 291 1.96 -10.40 10.32
C SER A 291 1.46 -9.95 8.94
N ASP A 292 0.99 -10.88 8.11
CA ASP A 292 0.40 -10.58 6.79
C ASP A 292 -0.92 -9.79 6.90
N LEU A 293 -1.72 -10.03 7.96
CA LEU A 293 -2.97 -9.30 8.21
C LEU A 293 -2.68 -7.84 8.54
N VAL A 294 -1.67 -7.60 9.38
CA VAL A 294 -1.22 -6.25 9.75
C VAL A 294 -0.57 -5.54 8.56
N ALA A 295 0.26 -6.23 7.77
CA ALA A 295 0.84 -5.68 6.55
C ALA A 295 -0.25 -5.28 5.52
N ARG A 296 -1.31 -6.10 5.38
CA ARG A 296 -2.47 -5.77 4.53
C ARG A 296 -3.25 -4.55 5.02
N GLN A 297 -3.33 -4.32 6.32
CA GLN A 297 -3.91 -3.09 6.85
C GLN A 297 -3.05 -1.88 6.51
N LEU A 298 -1.73 -1.98 6.64
CA LEU A 298 -0.81 -0.90 6.32
C LEU A 298 -0.87 -0.51 4.83
N LEU A 299 -0.80 -1.50 3.91
CA LEU A 299 -0.92 -1.23 2.47
C LEU A 299 -2.32 -0.73 2.10
N GLY A 300 -3.37 -1.28 2.71
CA GLY A 300 -4.75 -0.88 2.41
C GLY A 300 -5.04 0.54 2.88
N ALA A 301 -4.58 0.89 4.08
CA ALA A 301 -4.68 2.25 4.58
C ALA A 301 -3.88 3.22 3.72
N LEU A 302 -2.59 2.98 3.54
CA LEU A 302 -1.71 4.03 3.01
C LEU A 302 -1.57 4.02 1.50
N CYS A 303 -1.44 2.87 0.86
CA CYS A 303 -1.30 2.80 -0.59
C CYS A 303 -2.66 2.94 -1.30
N PHE A 304 -3.64 2.11 -0.92
CA PHE A 304 -4.94 2.12 -1.59
C PHE A 304 -5.74 3.38 -1.24
N ASN A 305 -5.82 3.75 0.04
CA ASN A 305 -6.68 4.86 0.47
C ASN A 305 -5.94 6.19 0.64
N LYS A 306 -4.64 6.20 0.99
CA LYS A 306 -3.86 7.44 1.17
C LYS A 306 -2.83 7.73 0.08
N THR A 307 -2.89 7.04 -1.05
CA THR A 307 -2.13 7.38 -2.27
C THR A 307 -0.61 7.22 -2.16
N VAL A 308 -0.10 6.62 -1.09
CA VAL A 308 1.35 6.45 -0.90
C VAL A 308 1.86 5.39 -1.87
N THR A 309 3.03 5.61 -2.46
CA THR A 309 3.67 4.60 -3.31
C THR A 309 4.13 3.41 -2.46
N LEU A 310 3.82 2.19 -2.93
CA LEU A 310 4.19 0.93 -2.29
C LEU A 310 5.39 0.31 -3.03
N PRO A 311 6.63 0.56 -2.59
CA PRO A 311 7.80 -0.04 -3.20
C PRO A 311 7.73 -1.55 -3.11
N ALA A 312 8.33 -2.26 -4.07
CA ALA A 312 8.49 -3.72 -4.01
C ALA A 312 9.00 -4.15 -2.62
N GLN A 313 8.53 -5.31 -2.12
CA GLN A 313 8.96 -5.85 -0.84
C GLN A 313 8.89 -4.84 0.33
N PHE A 314 7.80 -4.09 0.43
CA PHE A 314 7.70 -2.89 1.31
C PHE A 314 7.80 -3.18 2.82
N CYS A 315 7.56 -4.43 3.24
CA CYS A 315 7.36 -4.77 4.64
C CYS A 315 8.27 -5.92 5.08
N MET A 316 9.05 -5.68 6.12
CA MET A 316 9.72 -6.72 6.89
C MET A 316 8.73 -7.28 7.92
N MET A 317 8.60 -8.61 7.99
CA MET A 317 7.66 -9.29 8.87
C MET A 317 8.41 -10.34 9.69
N GLU A 318 8.36 -10.22 11.01
CA GLU A 318 9.02 -11.14 11.95
C GLU A 318 8.04 -11.69 12.98
N THR A 319 8.40 -12.83 13.59
CA THR A 319 7.68 -13.42 14.72
C THR A 319 8.58 -13.42 15.95
N ALA A 320 8.21 -12.67 16.98
CA ALA A 320 8.97 -12.54 18.22
C ALA A 320 8.05 -12.17 19.40
N HIS A 321 7.78 -13.14 20.28
CA HIS A 321 6.89 -12.97 21.43
C HIS A 321 7.59 -12.29 22.61
N ASP A 322 8.63 -12.92 23.14
CA ASP A 322 9.25 -12.47 24.38
C ASP A 322 9.97 -11.13 24.17
N PRO A 323 9.98 -10.23 25.16
CA PRO A 323 10.72 -8.97 25.07
C PRO A 323 12.20 -9.20 24.73
N GLY A 324 12.68 -8.58 23.65
CA GLY A 324 14.06 -8.72 23.17
C GLY A 324 14.34 -10.02 22.39
N SER A 325 13.35 -10.88 22.14
CA SER A 325 13.56 -12.12 21.37
C SER A 325 13.85 -11.85 19.89
N ALA A 326 13.45 -10.70 19.33
CA ALA A 326 13.77 -10.34 17.95
C ALA A 326 15.28 -10.30 17.67
N GLN A 327 16.08 -9.93 18.68
CA GLN A 327 17.55 -9.87 18.59
C GLN A 327 18.20 -11.25 18.39
N LYS A 328 17.49 -12.30 18.80
CA LYS A 328 17.98 -13.67 18.82
C LYS A 328 17.43 -14.49 17.65
N LEU A 329 16.63 -13.87 16.78
CA LEU A 329 16.08 -14.56 15.62
C LEU A 329 17.20 -14.98 14.68
N ALA A 330 17.18 -16.25 14.29
CA ALA A 330 18.14 -16.78 13.34
C ALA A 330 18.08 -15.96 12.03
N GLY A 331 19.22 -15.46 11.59
CA GLY A 331 19.33 -14.71 10.33
C GLY A 331 18.82 -13.26 10.38
N VAL A 332 18.49 -12.70 11.55
CA VAL A 332 17.88 -11.37 11.66
C VAL A 332 18.79 -10.27 11.15
N GLU A 333 20.10 -10.35 11.44
CA GLU A 333 21.08 -9.37 10.97
C GLU A 333 21.13 -9.33 9.43
N GLN A 334 21.15 -10.50 8.76
CA GLN A 334 21.12 -10.57 7.30
C GLN A 334 19.82 -10.02 6.70
N ARG A 335 18.67 -10.25 7.37
CA ARG A 335 17.39 -9.70 6.93
C ARG A 335 17.32 -8.19 7.10
N LEU A 336 17.87 -7.66 8.19
CA LEU A 336 18.02 -6.22 8.42
C LEU A 336 18.93 -5.59 7.36
N ASP A 337 20.07 -6.19 7.06
CA ASP A 337 21.00 -5.71 6.03
C ASP A 337 20.34 -5.71 4.64
N ALA A 338 19.66 -6.80 4.29
CA ALA A 338 18.96 -6.91 3.01
C ALA A 338 17.83 -5.86 2.88
N PHE A 339 17.07 -5.64 3.95
CA PHE A 339 15.98 -4.67 3.93
C PHE A 339 16.51 -3.22 3.90
N ALA A 340 17.58 -2.91 4.63
CA ALA A 340 18.26 -1.61 4.57
C ALA A 340 18.82 -1.32 3.18
N ALA A 341 19.51 -2.29 2.56
CA ALA A 341 20.04 -2.17 1.21
C ALA A 341 18.94 -1.93 0.18
N HIS A 342 17.81 -2.64 0.32
CA HIS A 342 16.64 -2.45 -0.51
C HIS A 342 16.01 -1.05 -0.36
N MET A 343 15.86 -0.55 0.88
CA MET A 343 15.41 0.82 1.13
C MET A 343 16.34 1.84 0.49
N ALA A 344 17.65 1.65 0.63
CA ALA A 344 18.64 2.55 0.04
C ALA A 344 18.55 2.56 -1.49
N GLN A 345 18.49 1.38 -2.13
CA GLN A 345 18.36 1.26 -3.59
C GLN A 345 17.07 1.89 -4.13
N THR A 346 15.98 1.76 -3.37
CA THR A 346 14.66 2.30 -3.72
C THR A 346 14.66 3.82 -3.67
N LEU A 347 15.25 4.41 -2.63
CA LEU A 347 15.13 5.84 -2.32
C LEU A 347 16.25 6.70 -2.91
N GLN A 348 17.46 6.17 -3.04
CA GLN A 348 18.62 6.95 -3.42
C GLN A 348 18.75 7.06 -4.94
N LYS A 349 19.16 8.25 -5.42
CA LYS A 349 19.52 8.49 -6.83
C LYS A 349 20.78 7.76 -7.24
#